data_AF-A0A094DLV6-F1
#
_entry.id   AF-A0A094DLV6-F1
#
_cell.length_a   1.000
_cell.length_b   1.000
_cell.length_c   1.000
_cell.angle_alpha   90.00
_cell.angle_beta   90.00
_cell.angle_gamma   90.00
#
_symmetry.space_group_name_H-M   'P 1'
#
loop_
_entity.id
_entity.type
_entity.pdbx_description
1 polymer ?
#
loop_
_entity_poly.entity_id
_entity_poly.type
_entity_poly.pdbx_seq_one_letter_code
_entity_poly.pdbx_strand_id
1 'polypeptide(L)'
;MWVLSIKMKLAILSTTLAVGAAYGQGSNAGWEPAGPDDFRGPCPMMNTLANHGFLPHDGRNITKANAVHALSAGLNFDPDLASLMWDQAIIANPEPNATYFTLDNLNRHNVLEHDASLSRVDDFFGNNHAFDQETFDETRLWWTGPVLDANMLANGKLARQLASKSKNPEYTFTKNTEQFSLGEIGAPIVAFGDFESATVEKNLVDFFFENERLPVELGWTKKENVVMLEDILRITKIIANATSLFTPAEAAPAAKRRDLHSGL
;
A
#
# COMPACT_ATOMS: atom_id res chain seq x y z
N MET A 1 -31.01 50.96 58.17
CA MET A 1 -29.95 49.96 58.41
C MET A 1 -30.56 48.56 58.29
N TRP A 2 -30.71 48.06 57.05
CA TRP A 2 -31.09 46.68 56.75
C TRP A 2 -30.37 46.29 55.46
N VAL A 3 -29.48 45.31 55.58
CA VAL A 3 -28.50 44.90 54.57
C VAL A 3 -29.16 43.96 53.57
N LEU A 4 -29.13 44.30 52.28
CA LEU A 4 -29.48 43.37 51.20
C LEU A 4 -28.42 42.28 51.10
N SER A 5 -28.81 41.03 51.38
CA SER A 5 -27.98 39.86 51.10
C SER A 5 -28.23 39.39 49.67
N ILE A 6 -27.36 39.79 48.74
CA ILE A 6 -27.34 39.26 47.38
C ILE A 6 -26.57 37.93 47.43
N LYS A 7 -27.29 36.81 47.39
CA LYS A 7 -26.70 35.48 47.16
C LYS A 7 -26.34 35.36 45.68
N MET A 8 -25.08 35.65 45.36
CA MET A 8 -24.50 35.38 44.04
C MET A 8 -24.35 33.85 43.87
N LYS A 9 -25.22 33.24 43.06
CA LYS A 9 -25.07 31.84 42.65
C LYS A 9 -23.98 31.79 41.56
N LEU A 10 -22.79 31.33 41.93
CA LEU A 10 -21.76 30.94 40.96
C LEU A 10 -22.24 29.66 40.24
N ALA A 11 -22.68 29.80 39.00
CA ALA A 11 -22.89 28.66 38.11
C ALA A 11 -21.55 28.36 37.43
N ILE A 12 -20.89 27.28 37.87
CA ILE A 12 -19.70 26.76 37.20
C ILE A 12 -20.19 25.99 35.97
N LEU A 13 -20.19 26.64 34.80
CA LEU A 13 -20.33 25.94 33.53
C LEU A 13 -19.04 25.15 33.28
N SER A 14 -19.05 23.87 33.63
CA SER A 14 -18.06 22.92 33.15
C SER A 14 -18.37 22.63 31.68
N THR A 15 -17.73 23.37 30.77
CA THR A 15 -17.65 22.96 29.36
C THR A 15 -16.65 21.82 29.27
N THR A 16 -17.14 20.59 29.35
CA THR A 16 -16.38 19.43 28.87
C THR A 16 -16.18 19.61 27.38
N LEU A 17 -15.00 20.07 26.98
CA LEU A 17 -14.50 19.89 25.61
C LEU A 17 -14.31 18.38 25.43
N ALA A 18 -15.33 17.70 24.92
CA ALA A 18 -15.16 16.38 24.37
C ALA A 18 -14.36 16.57 23.08
N VAL A 19 -13.04 16.40 23.15
CA VAL A 19 -12.23 16.11 21.95
C VAL A 19 -12.63 14.69 21.54
N GLY A 20 -13.79 14.58 20.89
CA GLY A 20 -14.12 13.35 20.17
C GLY A 20 -13.04 13.18 19.13
N ALA A 21 -12.38 12.02 19.11
CA ALA A 21 -11.58 11.63 17.95
C ALA A 21 -12.54 11.61 16.76
N ALA A 22 -12.55 12.69 15.99
CA ALA A 22 -13.32 12.78 14.77
C ALA A 22 -12.62 11.87 13.75
N TYR A 23 -13.05 10.60 13.70
CA TYR A 23 -12.71 9.74 12.59
C TYR A 23 -13.33 10.34 11.32
N GLY A 24 -12.58 10.35 10.23
CA GLY A 24 -13.14 10.71 8.93
C GLY A 24 -14.32 9.80 8.61
N GLN A 25 -15.46 10.38 8.22
CA GLN A 25 -16.67 9.65 7.83
C GLN A 25 -16.57 9.17 6.37
N GLY A 26 -15.37 8.81 5.92
CA GLY A 26 -15.00 8.60 4.52
C GLY A 26 -15.95 7.69 3.75
N SER A 27 -15.92 7.82 2.43
CA SER A 27 -16.81 7.08 1.54
C SER A 27 -16.06 6.58 0.32
N ASN A 28 -16.36 5.35 -0.11
CA ASN A 28 -15.79 4.81 -1.34
C ASN A 28 -16.16 5.66 -2.57
N ALA A 29 -17.32 6.33 -2.56
CA ALA A 29 -17.75 7.18 -3.66
C ALA A 29 -17.29 8.64 -3.53
N GLY A 30 -17.09 9.13 -2.30
CA GLY A 30 -16.64 10.49 -2.03
C GLY A 30 -15.13 10.60 -2.23
N TRP A 31 -14.68 11.49 -3.11
CA TRP A 31 -13.26 11.75 -3.37
C TRP A 31 -13.05 13.24 -3.57
N GLU A 32 -12.01 13.76 -2.95
CA GLU A 32 -11.53 15.12 -3.15
C GLU A 32 -10.00 15.07 -3.37
N PRO A 33 -9.45 15.87 -4.29
CA PRO A 33 -8.01 15.94 -4.49
C PRO A 33 -7.34 16.59 -3.27
N ALA A 34 -6.09 16.20 -3.00
CA ALA A 34 -5.26 16.88 -2.01
C ALA A 34 -5.06 18.36 -2.38
N GLY A 35 -5.18 19.25 -1.39
CA GLY A 35 -4.82 20.65 -1.53
C GLY A 35 -3.30 20.88 -1.50
N PRO A 36 -2.84 22.11 -1.82
CA PRO A 36 -1.41 22.45 -1.86
C PRO A 36 -0.67 22.25 -0.52
N ASP A 37 -1.39 22.35 0.59
CA ASP A 37 -0.83 22.23 1.95
C ASP A 37 -1.10 20.85 2.56
N ASP A 38 -1.74 19.92 1.84
CA ASP A 38 -2.05 18.59 2.35
C ASP A 38 -0.87 17.64 2.14
N PHE A 39 -0.57 16.84 3.16
CA PHE A 39 0.52 15.89 3.09
C PHE A 39 0.09 14.64 2.33
N ARG A 40 0.93 14.19 1.41
CA ARG A 40 0.82 12.91 0.71
C ARG A 40 2.18 12.21 0.73
N GLY A 41 2.12 10.88 0.66
CA GLY A 41 3.28 9.99 0.79
C GLY A 41 3.58 9.20 -0.49
N PRO A 42 4.54 8.26 -0.45
CA PRO A 42 4.82 7.37 -1.57
C PRO A 42 3.80 6.23 -1.70
N CYS A 43 3.00 5.98 -0.65
CA CYS A 43 2.00 4.92 -0.63
C CYS A 43 0.69 5.39 -1.30
N PRO A 44 0.34 4.90 -2.50
CA PRO A 44 -0.86 5.34 -3.21
C PRO A 44 -2.14 5.02 -2.44
N MET A 45 -2.17 3.93 -1.66
CA MET A 45 -3.37 3.56 -0.90
C MET A 45 -3.62 4.50 0.27
N MET A 46 -2.58 4.90 1.01
CA MET A 46 -2.74 5.85 2.12
C MET A 46 -3.17 7.24 1.60
N ASN A 47 -2.61 7.66 0.47
CA ASN A 47 -3.05 8.87 -0.24
C ASN A 47 -4.52 8.78 -0.66
N THR A 48 -4.92 7.65 -1.25
CA THR A 48 -6.29 7.36 -1.63
C THR A 48 -7.23 7.43 -0.43
N LEU A 49 -6.90 6.80 0.69
CA LEU A 49 -7.73 6.83 1.89
C LEU A 49 -7.86 8.24 2.49
N ALA A 50 -6.84 9.10 2.37
CA ALA A 50 -6.96 10.51 2.72
C ALA A 50 -7.83 11.29 1.73
N ASN A 51 -7.67 11.08 0.42
CA ASN A 51 -8.49 11.69 -0.63
C ASN A 51 -9.98 11.32 -0.50
N HIS A 52 -10.27 10.12 0.00
CA HIS A 52 -11.62 9.63 0.28
C HIS A 52 -12.15 9.98 1.69
N GLY A 53 -11.35 10.67 2.50
CA GLY A 53 -11.71 11.10 3.85
C GLY A 53 -11.84 9.97 4.87
N PHE A 54 -11.29 8.77 4.59
CA PHE A 54 -11.17 7.69 5.59
C PHE A 54 -10.07 8.00 6.61
N LEU A 55 -8.97 8.60 6.13
CA LEU A 55 -7.95 9.23 6.94
C LEU A 55 -8.19 10.74 7.00
N PRO A 56 -7.55 11.48 7.95
CA PRO A 56 -7.48 12.93 7.88
C PRO A 56 -7.05 13.39 6.48
N HIS A 57 -7.90 14.18 5.82
CA HIS A 57 -7.71 14.57 4.42
C HIS A 57 -6.41 15.36 4.21
N ASP A 58 -6.00 16.11 5.22
CA ASP A 58 -4.76 16.88 5.25
C ASP A 58 -3.49 16.02 5.37
N GLY A 59 -3.64 14.69 5.48
CA GLY A 59 -2.54 13.73 5.61
C GLY A 59 -1.78 13.82 6.93
N ARG A 60 -2.33 14.51 7.94
CA ARG A 60 -1.69 14.72 9.24
C ARG A 60 -2.29 13.81 10.30
N ASN A 61 -1.54 13.62 11.40
CA ASN A 61 -2.00 12.92 12.60
C ASN A 61 -2.60 11.51 12.34
N ILE A 62 -1.88 10.68 11.59
CA ILE A 62 -2.26 9.28 11.33
C ILE A 62 -1.94 8.44 12.58
N THR A 63 -2.94 8.30 13.43
CA THR A 63 -2.89 7.52 14.68
C THR A 63 -3.25 6.07 14.40
N LYS A 64 -2.90 5.16 15.30
CA LYS A 64 -3.28 3.76 15.17
C LYS A 64 -4.79 3.58 15.01
N ALA A 65 -5.56 4.31 15.82
CA ALA A 65 -7.01 4.22 15.82
C ALA A 65 -7.63 4.65 14.47
N ASN A 66 -7.18 5.76 13.88
CA ASN A 66 -7.73 6.21 12.61
C ASN A 66 -7.22 5.38 11.42
N ALA A 67 -6.00 4.85 11.46
CA ALA A 67 -5.48 3.94 10.45
C ALA A 67 -6.24 2.61 10.43
N VAL A 68 -6.49 2.01 11.61
CA VAL A 68 -7.31 0.80 11.75
C VAL A 68 -8.71 1.05 11.20
N HIS A 69 -9.35 2.16 11.59
CA HIS A 69 -10.66 2.52 11.06
C HIS A 69 -10.65 2.65 9.53
N ALA A 70 -9.68 3.38 8.96
CA ALA A 70 -9.61 3.64 7.52
C ALA A 70 -9.42 2.37 6.70
N LEU A 71 -8.48 1.50 7.10
CA LEU A 71 -8.20 0.24 6.41
C LEU A 71 -9.39 -0.74 6.50
N SER A 72 -10.03 -0.84 7.67
CA SER A 72 -11.22 -1.68 7.82
C SER A 72 -12.43 -1.13 7.07
N ALA A 73 -12.70 0.17 7.16
CA ALA A 73 -13.88 0.78 6.52
C ALA A 73 -13.75 0.81 4.99
N GLY A 74 -12.60 1.27 4.48
CA GLY A 74 -12.35 1.45 3.05
C GLY A 74 -12.03 0.16 2.31
N LEU A 75 -11.28 -0.76 2.91
CA LEU A 75 -10.75 -1.96 2.23
C LEU A 75 -11.24 -3.29 2.80
N ASN A 76 -12.01 -3.28 3.89
CA ASN A 76 -12.47 -4.47 4.61
C ASN A 76 -11.32 -5.29 5.24
N PHE A 77 -10.24 -4.62 5.67
CA PHE A 77 -9.15 -5.29 6.37
C PHE A 77 -9.54 -5.62 7.81
N ASP A 78 -9.10 -6.79 8.27
CA ASP A 78 -9.22 -7.17 9.68
C ASP A 78 -8.52 -6.13 10.58
N PRO A 79 -9.12 -5.74 11.73
CA PRO A 79 -8.53 -4.74 12.62
C PRO A 79 -7.14 -5.10 13.16
N ASP A 80 -6.85 -6.37 13.41
CA ASP A 80 -5.53 -6.80 13.92
C ASP A 80 -4.49 -6.72 12.80
N LEU A 81 -4.86 -7.08 11.56
CA LEU A 81 -4.04 -6.83 10.37
C LEU A 81 -3.74 -5.34 10.21
N ALA A 82 -4.76 -4.49 10.26
CA ALA A 82 -4.60 -3.05 10.12
C ALA A 82 -3.74 -2.44 11.25
N SER A 83 -3.89 -2.96 12.47
CA SER A 83 -3.07 -2.60 13.64
C SER A 83 -1.60 -2.94 13.42
N LEU A 84 -1.31 -4.15 12.91
CA LEU A 84 0.04 -4.59 12.58
C LEU A 84 0.68 -3.72 11.49
N MET A 85 -0.06 -3.38 10.44
CA MET A 85 0.43 -2.49 9.37
C MET A 85 0.79 -1.11 9.93
N TRP A 86 -0.01 -0.56 10.85
CA TRP A 86 0.33 0.70 11.51
C TRP A 86 1.58 0.60 12.39
N ASP A 87 1.74 -0.51 13.13
CA ASP A 87 2.95 -0.74 13.95
C ASP A 87 4.22 -0.83 13.10
N GLN A 88 4.12 -1.30 11.85
CA GLN A 88 5.22 -1.27 10.90
C GLN A 88 5.47 0.15 10.37
N ALA A 89 4.43 0.96 10.21
CA ALA A 89 4.52 2.30 9.62
C ALA A 89 5.04 3.37 10.59
N ILE A 90 4.81 3.23 11.91
CA ILE A 90 5.08 4.29 12.90
C ILE A 90 6.55 4.73 12.95
N ILE A 91 7.49 3.87 12.56
CA ILE A 91 8.93 4.20 12.49
C ILE A 91 9.24 5.33 11.49
N ALA A 92 8.31 5.62 10.58
CA ALA A 92 8.41 6.76 9.67
C ALA A 92 8.42 8.09 10.42
N ASN A 93 7.74 8.20 11.57
CA ASN A 93 7.92 9.37 12.43
C ASN A 93 9.25 9.25 13.19
N PRO A 94 10.22 10.17 12.99
CA PRO A 94 11.51 10.12 13.68
C PRO A 94 11.44 10.48 15.17
N GLU A 95 10.30 10.98 15.66
CA GLU A 95 10.12 11.37 17.05
C GLU A 95 10.18 10.15 17.99
N PRO A 96 10.97 10.20 19.08
CA PRO A 96 10.98 9.14 20.08
C PRO A 96 9.59 8.94 20.70
N ASN A 97 9.13 7.69 20.78
CA ASN A 97 7.80 7.33 21.31
C ASN A 97 6.62 7.97 20.55
N ALA A 98 6.78 8.17 19.24
CA ALA A 98 5.71 8.66 18.37
C ALA A 98 4.42 7.84 18.54
N THR A 99 3.29 8.53 18.62
CA THR A 99 1.94 7.94 18.70
C THR A 99 1.11 8.15 17.44
N TYR A 100 1.71 8.83 16.45
CA TYR A 100 1.15 9.10 15.12
C TYR A 100 2.30 9.30 14.13
N PHE A 101 2.00 9.25 12.84
CA PHE A 101 2.87 9.77 11.77
C PHE A 101 2.05 10.68 10.84
N THR A 102 2.73 11.43 9.98
CA THR A 102 2.10 12.11 8.84
C THR A 102 2.38 11.36 7.54
N LEU A 103 1.56 11.55 6.51
CA LEU A 103 1.86 10.96 5.20
C LEU A 103 3.19 11.47 4.63
N ASP A 104 3.59 12.71 4.96
CA ASP A 104 4.91 13.24 4.62
C ASP A 104 6.07 12.52 5.33
N ASN A 105 5.87 12.03 6.56
CA ASN A 105 6.90 11.23 7.24
C ASN A 105 7.22 9.93 6.49
N LEU A 106 6.27 9.40 5.70
CA LEU A 106 6.49 8.21 4.87
C LEU A 106 7.48 8.48 3.72
N ASN A 107 7.75 9.74 3.37
CA ASN A 107 8.71 10.13 2.32
C ASN A 107 10.17 9.94 2.74
N ARG A 108 10.45 9.56 3.98
CA ARG A 108 11.82 9.40 4.48
C ARG A 108 12.50 8.20 3.82
N HIS A 109 13.52 8.50 3.03
CA HIS A 109 14.29 7.50 2.30
C HIS A 109 14.98 6.48 3.21
N ASN A 110 14.97 5.21 2.79
CA ASN A 110 15.54 4.05 3.49
C ASN A 110 14.94 3.74 4.87
N VAL A 111 13.70 4.18 5.13
CA VAL A 111 12.94 3.77 6.32
C VAL A 111 11.86 2.75 5.95
N LEU A 112 10.93 3.17 5.09
CA LEU A 112 9.92 2.33 4.44
C LEU A 112 9.91 2.63 2.94
N GLU A 113 10.00 3.91 2.58
CA GLU A 113 10.32 4.34 1.22
C GLU A 113 11.69 3.79 0.78
N HIS A 114 11.76 3.40 -0.49
CA HIS A 114 12.93 2.77 -1.08
C HIS A 114 13.02 2.95 -2.59
N ASP A 115 14.22 2.74 -3.12
CA ASP A 115 14.49 2.71 -4.56
C ASP A 115 13.71 1.62 -5.30
N ALA A 116 13.66 1.75 -6.63
CA ALA A 116 12.98 0.82 -7.53
C ALA A 116 11.47 0.69 -7.23
N SER A 117 10.84 1.80 -6.86
CA SER A 117 9.39 1.91 -6.75
C SER A 117 8.69 1.68 -8.09
N LEU A 118 7.44 1.21 -8.03
CA LEU A 118 6.65 0.89 -9.23
C LEU A 118 6.22 2.15 -10.00
N SER A 119 6.04 3.27 -9.31
CA SER A 119 5.47 4.50 -9.88
C SER A 119 6.09 5.79 -9.35
N ARG A 120 7.18 5.70 -8.57
CA ARG A 120 7.92 6.83 -8.00
C ARG A 120 9.36 6.77 -8.47
N VAL A 121 9.96 7.93 -8.76
CA VAL A 121 11.39 8.00 -9.00
C VAL A 121 12.16 7.72 -7.71
N ASP A 122 13.40 7.27 -7.82
CA ASP A 122 14.27 7.08 -6.65
C ASP A 122 14.62 8.44 -6.01
N ASP A 123 14.87 8.45 -4.70
CA ASP A 123 15.21 9.66 -3.91
C ASP A 123 16.39 10.44 -4.49
N PHE A 124 17.38 9.72 -5.05
CA PHE A 124 18.53 10.32 -5.74
C PHE A 124 18.13 11.32 -6.85
N PHE A 125 16.98 11.11 -7.51
CA PHE A 125 16.50 11.98 -8.59
C PHE A 125 15.56 13.10 -8.09
N GLY A 126 15.28 13.18 -6.79
CA GLY A 126 14.51 14.23 -6.16
C GLY A 126 13.21 13.75 -5.52
N ASN A 127 12.08 13.87 -6.23
CA ASN A 127 10.76 13.62 -5.63
C ASN A 127 10.42 12.11 -5.56
N ASN A 128 10.74 11.47 -4.45
CA ASN A 128 10.51 10.04 -4.22
C ASN A 128 9.07 9.60 -3.89
N HIS A 129 8.09 10.52 -3.89
CA HIS A 129 6.76 10.24 -3.35
C HIS A 129 5.59 10.64 -4.25
N ALA A 130 5.78 11.62 -5.13
CA ALA A 130 4.80 11.94 -6.16
C ALA A 130 4.73 10.81 -7.21
N PHE A 131 3.53 10.56 -7.72
CA PHE A 131 3.35 9.68 -8.87
C PHE A 131 4.13 10.22 -10.08
N ASP A 132 4.89 9.33 -10.72
CA ASP A 132 5.66 9.59 -11.92
C ASP A 132 5.21 8.65 -13.06
N GLN A 133 4.63 9.24 -14.11
CA GLN A 133 4.06 8.49 -15.22
C GLN A 133 5.12 7.70 -15.99
N GLU A 134 6.31 8.26 -16.21
CA GLU A 134 7.38 7.58 -16.96
C GLU A 134 7.84 6.31 -16.22
N THR A 135 8.05 6.41 -14.91
CA THR A 135 8.37 5.28 -14.04
C THR A 135 7.25 4.24 -14.04
N PHE A 136 6.00 4.68 -13.95
CA PHE A 136 4.87 3.75 -13.98
C PHE A 136 4.72 3.06 -15.34
N ASP A 137 4.97 3.76 -16.43
CA ASP A 137 4.96 3.18 -17.78
C ASP A 137 6.08 2.14 -17.95
N GLU A 138 7.30 2.38 -17.41
CA GLU A 138 8.37 1.37 -17.37
C GLU A 138 7.90 0.06 -16.68
N THR A 139 7.15 0.18 -15.58
CA THR A 139 6.53 -0.97 -14.89
C THR A 139 5.48 -1.65 -15.78
N ARG A 140 4.57 -0.87 -16.37
CA ARG A 140 3.43 -1.36 -17.18
C ARG A 140 3.84 -2.05 -18.48
N LEU A 141 5.05 -1.82 -18.98
CA LEU A 141 5.60 -2.56 -20.13
C LEU A 141 5.58 -4.09 -19.90
N TRP A 142 5.62 -4.54 -18.65
CA TRP A 142 5.62 -5.96 -18.26
C TRP A 142 4.23 -6.52 -17.98
N TRP A 143 3.20 -5.68 -18.08
CA TRP A 143 1.79 -6.02 -17.89
C TRP A 143 1.15 -6.30 -19.25
N THR A 144 1.47 -7.47 -19.78
CA THR A 144 1.25 -7.86 -21.18
C THR A 144 -0.18 -8.31 -21.51
N GLY A 145 -1.07 -8.35 -20.52
CA GLY A 145 -2.48 -8.70 -20.66
C GLY A 145 -3.43 -7.73 -19.95
N PRO A 146 -4.74 -7.83 -20.21
CA PRO A 146 -5.76 -7.04 -19.51
C PRO A 146 -5.96 -7.49 -18.06
N VAL A 147 -5.63 -8.74 -17.74
CA VAL A 147 -5.66 -9.31 -16.39
C VAL A 147 -4.22 -9.60 -15.99
N LEU A 148 -3.77 -8.99 -14.89
CA LEU A 148 -2.41 -9.11 -14.37
C LEU A 148 -2.33 -10.32 -13.46
N ASP A 149 -1.41 -11.22 -13.76
CA ASP A 149 -1.02 -12.30 -12.87
C ASP A 149 0.22 -11.94 -12.04
N ALA A 150 0.60 -12.83 -11.12
CA ALA A 150 1.77 -12.67 -10.29
C ALA A 150 3.08 -12.49 -11.08
N ASN A 151 3.23 -13.13 -12.24
CA ASN A 151 4.43 -13.00 -13.07
C ASN A 151 4.51 -11.62 -13.70
N MET A 152 3.40 -11.08 -14.23
CA MET A 152 3.36 -9.74 -14.80
C MET A 152 3.74 -8.67 -13.76
N LEU A 153 3.17 -8.78 -12.55
CA LEU A 153 3.47 -7.86 -11.44
C LEU A 153 4.94 -7.98 -10.99
N ALA A 154 5.44 -9.21 -10.80
CA ALA A 154 6.82 -9.47 -10.41
C ALA A 154 7.82 -9.00 -11.48
N ASN A 155 7.56 -9.24 -12.76
CA ASN A 155 8.40 -8.79 -13.86
C ASN A 155 8.53 -7.27 -13.90
N GLY A 156 7.43 -6.54 -13.65
CA GLY A 156 7.45 -5.08 -13.50
C GLY A 156 8.42 -4.64 -12.41
N LYS A 157 8.36 -5.26 -11.22
CA LYS A 157 9.31 -4.95 -10.13
C LYS A 157 10.76 -5.26 -10.51
N LEU A 158 11.03 -6.45 -11.06
CA LEU A 158 12.38 -6.87 -11.43
C LEU A 158 12.99 -5.91 -12.45
N ALA A 159 12.18 -5.46 -13.42
CA ALA A 159 12.61 -4.46 -14.38
C ALA A 159 12.90 -3.11 -13.73
N ARG A 160 12.06 -2.65 -12.80
CA ARG A 160 12.30 -1.44 -12.02
C ARG A 160 13.59 -1.51 -11.19
N GLN A 161 13.87 -2.65 -10.55
CA GLN A 161 15.12 -2.86 -9.83
C GLN A 161 16.34 -2.78 -10.75
N LEU A 162 16.27 -3.40 -11.93
CA LEU A 162 17.36 -3.33 -12.91
C LEU A 162 17.56 -1.90 -13.44
N ALA A 163 16.46 -1.22 -13.79
CA ALA A 163 16.48 0.15 -14.30
C ALA A 163 17.06 1.12 -13.26
N SER A 164 16.52 1.10 -12.04
CA SER A 164 16.98 1.88 -10.90
C SER A 164 18.48 1.63 -10.64
N LYS A 165 18.91 0.37 -10.47
CA LYS A 165 20.33 0.02 -10.26
C LYS A 165 21.25 0.48 -11.39
N SER A 166 20.77 0.54 -12.62
CA SER A 166 21.57 0.96 -13.78
C SER A 166 21.70 2.48 -13.91
N LYS A 167 20.74 3.25 -13.39
CA LYS A 167 20.64 4.71 -13.55
C LYS A 167 21.03 5.48 -12.28
N ASN A 168 20.75 4.91 -11.10
CA ASN A 168 20.97 5.51 -9.79
C ASN A 168 22.34 5.06 -9.22
N PRO A 169 23.35 5.96 -9.11
CA PRO A 169 24.65 5.61 -8.54
C PRO A 169 24.63 5.34 -7.03
N GLU A 170 23.54 5.72 -6.34
CA GLU A 170 23.32 5.52 -4.90
C GLU A 170 22.32 4.38 -4.61
N TYR A 171 21.97 3.59 -5.64
CA TYR A 171 20.98 2.52 -5.54
C TYR A 171 21.16 1.65 -4.31
N THR A 172 20.09 1.54 -3.53
CA THR A 172 20.00 0.69 -2.35
C THR A 172 18.71 -0.10 -2.34
N PHE A 173 18.85 -1.42 -2.25
CA PHE A 173 17.72 -2.33 -2.14
C PHE A 173 18.12 -3.52 -1.27
N THR A 174 17.81 -3.43 0.02
CA THR A 174 18.26 -4.40 1.01
C THR A 174 17.35 -5.63 1.04
N LYS A 175 17.77 -6.69 1.75
CA LYS A 175 16.89 -7.85 2.00
C LYS A 175 15.61 -7.47 2.74
N ASN A 176 15.67 -6.49 3.65
CA ASN A 176 14.49 -6.02 4.37
C ASN A 176 13.55 -5.27 3.42
N THR A 177 14.10 -4.43 2.54
CA THR A 177 13.38 -3.75 1.47
C THR A 177 12.70 -4.74 0.54
N GLU A 178 13.39 -5.82 0.16
CA GLU A 178 12.83 -6.89 -0.67
C GLU A 178 11.60 -7.54 -0.02
N GLN A 179 11.69 -7.90 1.27
CA GLN A 179 10.54 -8.49 1.97
C GLN A 179 9.34 -7.57 2.02
N PHE A 180 9.55 -6.27 2.26
CA PHE A 180 8.48 -5.28 2.25
C PHE A 180 7.87 -5.15 0.83
N SER A 181 8.73 -5.03 -0.18
CA SER A 181 8.28 -4.77 -1.55
C SER A 181 7.53 -5.95 -2.17
N LEU A 182 7.80 -7.19 -1.76
CA LEU A 182 6.99 -8.35 -2.15
C LEU A 182 5.50 -8.18 -1.76
N GLY A 183 5.23 -7.58 -0.60
CA GLY A 183 3.87 -7.27 -0.17
C GLY A 183 3.23 -6.17 -1.03
N GLU A 184 3.98 -5.13 -1.38
CA GLU A 184 3.51 -4.03 -2.22
C GLU A 184 3.15 -4.47 -3.64
N ILE A 185 3.95 -5.35 -4.24
CA ILE A 185 3.69 -5.92 -5.57
C ILE A 185 2.40 -6.77 -5.54
N GLY A 186 2.11 -7.43 -4.43
CA GLY A 186 0.87 -8.18 -4.22
C GLY A 186 -0.34 -7.32 -3.85
N ALA A 187 -0.12 -6.09 -3.38
CA ALA A 187 -1.18 -5.22 -2.86
C ALA A 187 -2.31 -4.91 -3.88
N PRO A 188 -2.06 -4.76 -5.19
CA PRO A 188 -3.14 -4.61 -6.17
C PRO A 188 -4.11 -5.81 -6.21
N ILE A 189 -3.61 -7.04 -6.07
CA ILE A 189 -4.47 -8.25 -5.98
C ILE A 189 -5.30 -8.22 -4.68
N VAL A 190 -4.66 -7.83 -3.58
CA VAL A 190 -5.31 -7.73 -2.26
C VAL A 190 -6.43 -6.69 -2.28
N ALA A 191 -6.19 -5.51 -2.86
CA ALA A 191 -7.16 -4.42 -2.86
C ALA A 191 -8.26 -4.59 -3.93
N PHE A 192 -7.89 -4.98 -5.15
CA PHE A 192 -8.76 -4.87 -6.33
C PHE A 192 -8.99 -6.20 -7.06
N GLY A 193 -8.18 -7.22 -6.80
CA GLY A 193 -8.13 -8.45 -7.60
C GLY A 193 -8.99 -9.60 -7.09
N ASP A 194 -8.61 -10.81 -7.48
CA ASP A 194 -9.17 -12.07 -6.99
C ASP A 194 -8.10 -12.87 -6.24
N PHE A 195 -8.44 -13.38 -5.06
CA PHE A 195 -7.48 -14.11 -4.24
C PHE A 195 -7.23 -15.52 -4.77
N GLU A 196 -8.24 -16.21 -5.31
CA GLU A 196 -8.11 -17.60 -5.71
C GLU A 196 -7.12 -17.74 -6.87
N SER A 197 -7.36 -16.99 -7.94
CA SER A 197 -6.51 -16.92 -9.13
C SER A 197 -5.24 -16.09 -8.93
N ALA A 198 -5.16 -15.27 -7.87
CA ALA A 198 -4.09 -14.31 -7.63
C ALA A 198 -3.87 -13.37 -8.83
N THR A 199 -4.97 -12.80 -9.32
CA THR A 199 -4.97 -11.88 -10.47
C THR A 199 -5.68 -10.57 -10.16
N VAL A 200 -5.45 -9.54 -10.98
CA VAL A 200 -6.16 -8.25 -10.88
C VAL A 200 -6.35 -7.64 -12.27
N GLU A 201 -7.51 -7.02 -12.51
CA GLU A 201 -7.77 -6.30 -13.76
C GLU A 201 -6.85 -5.07 -13.89
N LYS A 202 -6.13 -4.97 -15.00
CA LYS A 202 -5.11 -3.94 -15.25
C LYS A 202 -5.70 -2.53 -15.17
N ASN A 203 -6.90 -2.32 -15.68
CA ASN A 203 -7.56 -1.01 -15.68
C ASN A 203 -7.83 -0.49 -14.27
N LEU A 204 -8.11 -1.36 -13.29
CA LEU A 204 -8.29 -0.97 -11.89
C LEU A 204 -6.98 -0.48 -11.28
N VAL A 205 -5.88 -1.17 -11.60
CA VAL A 205 -4.53 -0.82 -11.12
C VAL A 205 -4.06 0.49 -11.75
N ASP A 206 -4.19 0.63 -13.07
CA ASP A 206 -3.84 1.85 -13.80
C ASP A 206 -4.60 3.05 -13.23
N PHE A 207 -5.93 2.94 -13.12
CA PHE A 207 -6.76 4.01 -12.56
C PHE A 207 -6.35 4.38 -11.14
N PHE A 208 -6.12 3.40 -10.27
CA PHE A 208 -5.75 3.62 -8.88
C PHE A 208 -4.42 4.37 -8.75
N PHE A 209 -3.38 3.97 -9.48
CA PHE A 209 -2.07 4.65 -9.40
C PHE A 209 -2.11 6.05 -10.00
N GLU A 210 -2.77 6.23 -11.15
CA GLU A 210 -2.83 7.52 -11.86
C GLU A 210 -3.69 8.56 -11.15
N ASN A 211 -4.69 8.13 -10.36
CA ASN A 211 -5.67 9.04 -9.75
C ASN A 211 -5.64 9.06 -8.21
N GLU A 212 -4.95 8.11 -7.57
CA GLU A 212 -5.00 7.88 -6.11
C GLU A 212 -6.45 7.94 -5.61
N ARG A 213 -7.29 7.13 -6.27
CA ARG A 213 -8.74 7.05 -6.10
C ARG A 213 -9.18 5.60 -6.16
N LEU A 214 -10.16 5.23 -5.32
CA LEU A 214 -10.79 3.91 -5.36
C LEU A 214 -11.53 3.75 -6.70
N PRO A 215 -11.32 2.68 -7.50
CA PRO A 215 -11.88 2.52 -8.85
C PRO A 215 -13.38 2.21 -8.91
N VAL A 216 -14.21 2.82 -8.07
CA VAL A 216 -15.66 2.53 -7.95
C VAL A 216 -16.39 2.77 -9.28
N GLU A 217 -15.99 3.78 -10.05
CA GLU A 217 -16.58 4.08 -11.36
C GLU A 217 -16.25 3.01 -12.43
N LEU A 218 -15.22 2.20 -12.20
CA LEU A 218 -14.89 1.03 -13.01
C LEU A 218 -15.58 -0.25 -12.49
N GLY A 219 -16.46 -0.13 -11.51
CA GLY A 219 -17.21 -1.25 -10.93
C GLY A 219 -16.50 -1.94 -9.76
N TRP A 220 -15.38 -1.41 -9.25
CA TRP A 220 -14.74 -1.97 -8.07
C TRP A 220 -15.60 -1.79 -6.82
N THR A 221 -15.61 -2.83 -5.99
CA THR A 221 -16.09 -2.78 -4.60
C THR A 221 -15.03 -3.38 -3.70
N LYS A 222 -14.98 -2.93 -2.45
CA LYS A 222 -14.17 -3.62 -1.43
C LYS A 222 -14.57 -5.11 -1.33
N LYS A 223 -13.64 -5.93 -0.84
CA LYS A 223 -13.85 -7.38 -0.69
C LYS A 223 -15.07 -7.65 0.19
N GLU A 224 -15.89 -8.63 -0.20
CA GLU A 224 -17.03 -9.08 0.60
C GLU A 224 -16.58 -9.75 1.90
N ASN A 225 -15.59 -10.64 1.79
CA ASN A 225 -14.95 -11.28 2.93
C ASN A 225 -13.88 -10.36 3.52
N VAL A 226 -13.73 -10.43 4.85
CA VAL A 226 -12.69 -9.69 5.58
C VAL A 226 -11.32 -10.16 5.10
N VAL A 227 -10.43 -9.21 4.79
CA VAL A 227 -9.05 -9.50 4.39
C VAL A 227 -8.23 -9.79 5.64
N MET A 228 -7.71 -11.01 5.72
CA MET A 228 -6.96 -11.51 6.88
C MET A 228 -5.45 -11.46 6.62
N LEU A 229 -4.66 -11.56 7.69
CA LEU A 229 -3.20 -11.66 7.57
C LEU A 229 -2.78 -12.86 6.72
N GLU A 230 -3.48 -14.01 6.81
CA GLU A 230 -3.17 -15.17 5.96
C GLU A 230 -3.33 -14.89 4.45
N ASP A 231 -4.27 -14.03 4.05
CA ASP A 231 -4.47 -13.66 2.66
C ASP A 231 -3.27 -12.88 2.14
N ILE A 232 -2.81 -11.90 2.93
CA ILE A 232 -1.61 -11.11 2.63
C ILE A 232 -0.40 -12.04 2.49
N LEU A 233 -0.17 -12.92 3.47
CA LEU A 233 0.97 -13.84 3.45
C LEU A 233 0.92 -14.81 2.26
N ARG A 234 -0.28 -15.29 1.91
CA ARG A 234 -0.48 -16.17 0.74
C ARG A 234 -0.13 -15.44 -0.56
N ILE A 235 -0.65 -14.24 -0.78
CA ILE A 235 -0.36 -13.46 -1.99
C ILE A 235 1.12 -13.07 -2.05
N THR A 236 1.71 -12.59 -0.96
CA THR A 236 3.14 -12.26 -0.89
C THR A 236 4.01 -13.47 -1.26
N LYS A 237 3.64 -14.68 -0.81
CA LYS A 237 4.35 -15.91 -1.18
C LYS A 237 4.23 -16.24 -2.67
N ILE A 238 3.06 -16.03 -3.28
CA ILE A 238 2.86 -16.23 -4.73
C ILE A 238 3.75 -15.26 -5.51
N ILE A 239 3.78 -13.98 -5.12
CA ILE A 239 4.66 -12.98 -5.72
C ILE A 239 6.14 -13.36 -5.53
N ALA A 240 6.55 -13.77 -4.33
CA ALA A 240 7.92 -14.19 -4.05
C ALA A 240 8.38 -15.38 -4.91
N ASN A 241 7.47 -16.30 -5.23
CA ASN A 241 7.78 -17.38 -6.16
C ASN A 241 7.92 -16.86 -7.60
N ALA A 242 7.07 -15.91 -8.00
CA ALA A 242 7.08 -15.31 -9.34
C ALA A 242 8.30 -14.42 -9.62
N THR A 243 8.99 -13.92 -8.58
CA THR A 243 10.27 -13.21 -8.77
C THR A 243 11.43 -14.14 -9.09
N SER A 244 11.30 -15.45 -8.86
CA SER A 244 12.35 -16.42 -9.21
C SER A 244 12.45 -16.59 -10.72
N LEU A 245 13.63 -16.28 -11.26
CA LEU A 245 13.96 -16.53 -12.66
C LEU A 245 14.42 -17.97 -12.93
N PHE A 246 14.54 -18.81 -11.89
CA PHE A 246 14.93 -20.21 -12.04
C PHE A 246 13.72 -21.09 -12.38
N THR A 247 13.85 -21.90 -13.43
CA THR A 247 12.85 -22.91 -13.79
C THR A 247 13.24 -24.27 -13.19
N PRO A 248 12.25 -25.11 -12.78
CA PRO A 248 12.53 -26.49 -12.43
C PRO A 248 13.21 -27.21 -13.60
N ALA A 249 14.18 -28.07 -13.30
CA ALA A 249 14.73 -28.97 -14.32
C ALA A 249 13.63 -29.96 -14.73
N GLU A 250 13.31 -30.03 -16.03
CA GLU A 250 12.53 -31.15 -16.56
C GLU A 250 13.30 -32.45 -16.30
N ALA A 251 12.62 -33.46 -15.75
CA ALA A 251 13.21 -34.78 -15.63
C ALA A 251 13.58 -35.26 -17.05
N ALA A 252 14.87 -35.46 -17.29
CA ALA A 252 15.34 -35.96 -18.59
C ALA A 252 14.53 -37.23 -18.94
N PRO A 253 13.94 -37.31 -20.16
CA PRO A 253 13.15 -38.47 -20.53
C PRO A 253 14.03 -39.71 -20.39
N ALA A 254 13.55 -40.69 -19.62
CA ALA A 254 14.26 -41.94 -19.41
C ALA A 254 14.67 -42.50 -20.76
N ALA A 255 15.99 -42.67 -20.98
CA ALA A 255 16.49 -43.29 -22.19
C ALA A 255 15.83 -44.67 -22.31
N LYS A 256 14.93 -44.84 -23.29
CA LYS A 256 14.46 -46.18 -23.67
C LYS A 256 15.71 -46.96 -24.07
N ARG A 257 16.20 -47.82 -23.18
CA ARG A 257 17.13 -48.89 -23.56
C ARG A 257 16.43 -49.68 -24.66
N ARG A 258 16.81 -49.45 -25.92
CA ARG A 258 16.50 -50.37 -27.01
C ARG A 258 17.27 -51.63 -26.68
N ASP A 259 16.54 -52.66 -26.28
CA ASP A 259 17.08 -54.01 -26.19
C ASP A 259 17.55 -54.41 -27.59
N LEU A 260 18.86 -54.56 -27.76
CA LEU A 260 19.51 -54.91 -29.02
C LEU A 260 19.76 -56.42 -29.13
N HIS A 261 19.11 -57.24 -28.30
CA HIS A 261 19.29 -58.70 -28.29
C HIS A 261 18.07 -59.49 -28.76
N SER A 262 17.54 -59.15 -29.95
CA SER A 262 16.68 -60.08 -30.70
C SER A 262 17.14 -60.14 -32.15
N GLY A 263 18.08 -61.04 -32.42
CA GLY A 263 18.53 -61.33 -33.78
C GLY A 263 19.86 -62.06 -33.81
N LEU A 264 19.83 -63.37 -33.53
CA LEU A 264 20.62 -64.42 -34.19
C LEU A 264 19.96 -65.78 -33.87
#